data_AF-A0A7S2UWB2-F1
#
_entry.id   AF-A0A7S2UWB2-F1
#
_cell.length_a   1.000
_cell.length_b   1.000
_cell.length_c   1.000
_cell.angle_alpha   90.00
_cell.angle_beta   90.00
_cell.angle_gamma   90.00
#
_symmetry.space_group_name_H-M   'P 1'
#
loop_
_entity.id
_entity.type
_entity.pdbx_description
1 polymer ?
#
loop_
_entity_poly.entity_id
_entity_poly.type
_entity_poly.pdbx_seq_one_letter_code
_entity_poly.pdbx_strand_id
1 'polypeptide(L)'
;MIYYSLKAFSTIVCIYATLPFVCVWFLLRIFFSKHFLFRPFVRDDPLAYYDRKRQRTTKNKKDFTVLVTGGKMSKSLAVARHLHATGRCRVVVIESTEYWCCATQFSKAVSKFYTLPNPRFDESGFKNNLAKVCKDEKVDAIIPVSAAAASVFECSAADEMKIPVLNYTADIVA
;
A
#
# COMPACT_ATOMS: atom_id res chain seq x y z
N MET A 1 35.18 -16.84 -34.07
CA MET A 1 33.75 -17.05 -34.38
C MET A 1 33.22 -18.43 -33.99
N ILE A 2 33.95 -19.53 -34.26
CA ILE A 2 33.49 -20.92 -34.01
C ILE A 2 33.20 -21.22 -32.52
N TYR A 3 34.04 -20.71 -31.59
CA TYR A 3 33.86 -20.93 -30.14
C TYR A 3 32.58 -20.32 -29.54
N TYR A 4 32.11 -19.18 -30.06
CA TYR A 4 30.86 -18.56 -29.61
C TYR A 4 29.64 -19.36 -30.09
N SER A 5 29.73 -19.95 -31.29
CA SER A 5 28.68 -20.79 -31.85
C SER A 5 28.52 -22.11 -31.07
N LEU A 6 29.62 -22.72 -30.63
CA LEU A 6 29.56 -23.93 -29.79
C LEU A 6 28.99 -23.66 -28.40
N LYS A 7 29.34 -22.53 -27.76
CA LYS A 7 28.79 -22.15 -26.46
C LYS A 7 27.29 -21.89 -26.53
N ALA A 8 26.81 -21.20 -27.56
CA ALA A 8 25.38 -20.96 -27.78
C ALA A 8 24.60 -22.26 -27.96
N PHE A 9 25.14 -23.20 -28.74
CA PHE A 9 24.52 -24.50 -28.95
C PHE A 9 24.42 -25.30 -27.64
N SER A 10 25.51 -25.33 -26.86
CA SER A 10 25.53 -25.99 -25.55
C SER A 10 24.50 -25.40 -24.57
N THR A 11 24.38 -24.07 -24.50
CA THR A 11 23.39 -23.42 -23.63
C THR A 11 21.95 -23.73 -24.03
N ILE A 12 21.66 -23.77 -25.34
CA ILE A 12 20.33 -24.09 -25.85
C ILE A 12 19.97 -25.53 -25.49
N VAL A 13 20.89 -26.47 -25.69
CA VAL A 13 20.69 -27.89 -25.33
C VAL A 13 20.45 -28.03 -23.82
N CYS A 14 21.18 -27.33 -22.97
CA CYS A 14 20.96 -27.36 -21.51
C CYS A 14 19.59 -26.79 -21.10
N ILE A 15 19.13 -25.71 -21.74
CA ILE A 15 17.80 -25.14 -21.46
C ILE A 15 16.71 -26.13 -21.86
N TYR A 16 16.77 -26.70 -23.07
CA TYR A 16 15.78 -27.67 -23.52
C TYR A 16 15.80 -28.98 -22.72
N ALA A 17 16.97 -29.41 -22.25
CA ALA A 17 17.09 -30.59 -21.40
C ALA A 17 16.50 -30.39 -20.00
N THR A 18 16.52 -29.15 -19.47
CA THR A 18 16.02 -28.84 -18.12
C THR A 18 14.56 -28.36 -18.11
N LEU A 19 14.07 -27.81 -19.23
CA LEU A 19 12.69 -27.37 -19.40
C LEU A 19 11.63 -28.43 -19.02
N PRO A 20 11.72 -29.72 -19.42
CA PRO A 20 10.71 -30.70 -19.03
C PRO A 20 10.69 -30.95 -17.53
N PHE A 21 11.84 -30.90 -16.84
CA PHE A 21 11.90 -31.06 -15.39
C PHE A 21 11.26 -29.88 -14.67
N VAL A 22 11.47 -28.65 -15.15
CA VAL A 22 10.81 -27.45 -14.59
C VAL A 22 9.31 -27.50 -14.81
N CYS A 23 8.86 -27.89 -16.01
CA CYS A 23 7.45 -28.04 -16.33
C CYS A 23 6.79 -29.14 -15.48
N VAL A 24 7.41 -30.31 -15.35
CA VAL A 24 6.90 -31.40 -14.50
C VAL A 24 6.85 -30.97 -13.04
N TRP A 25 7.90 -30.32 -12.52
CA TRP A 25 7.90 -29.80 -11.14
C TRP A 25 6.83 -28.74 -10.91
N PHE A 26 6.60 -27.84 -11.87
CA PHE A 26 5.54 -26.84 -11.82
C PHE A 26 4.14 -27.46 -11.87
N LEU A 27 3.93 -28.47 -12.74
CA LEU A 27 2.67 -29.21 -12.83
C LEU A 27 2.40 -30.05 -11.58
N LEU A 28 3.42 -30.72 -11.03
CA LEU A 28 3.33 -31.41 -9.74
C LEU A 28 3.03 -30.42 -8.61
N ARG A 29 3.66 -29.24 -8.62
CA ARG A 29 3.35 -28.18 -7.66
C ARG A 29 1.91 -27.72 -7.80
N ILE A 30 1.36 -27.54 -9.01
CA ILE A 30 -0.06 -27.20 -9.23
C ILE A 30 -0.97 -28.34 -8.76
N PHE A 31 -0.63 -29.60 -9.08
CA PHE A 31 -1.43 -30.78 -8.77
C PHE A 31 -1.48 -31.06 -7.26
N PHE A 32 -0.33 -31.05 -6.57
CA PHE A 32 -0.24 -31.13 -5.12
C PHE A 32 -0.68 -29.83 -4.43
N SER A 33 -0.61 -28.69 -5.13
CA SER A 33 -1.24 -27.44 -4.70
C SER A 33 -2.75 -27.52 -4.82
N LYS A 34 -3.41 -28.57 -5.33
CA LYS A 34 -4.86 -28.70 -5.07
C LYS A 34 -5.17 -28.87 -3.57
N HIS A 35 -4.17 -29.21 -2.74
CA HIS A 35 -4.27 -29.13 -1.29
C HIS A 35 -3.91 -27.74 -0.70
N PHE A 36 -3.20 -26.88 -1.48
CA PHE A 36 -2.74 -25.55 -1.08
C PHE A 36 -3.62 -24.40 -1.64
N LEU A 37 -4.24 -24.58 -2.80
CA LEU A 37 -5.27 -23.73 -3.43
C LEU A 37 -6.58 -23.74 -2.63
N PHE A 38 -6.79 -24.81 -1.84
CA PHE A 38 -7.88 -24.96 -0.89
C PHE A 38 -7.37 -25.03 0.55
N ARG A 39 -6.23 -24.41 0.87
CA ARG A 39 -6.22 -23.77 2.18
C ARG A 39 -7.23 -22.64 2.03
N PRO A 40 -8.43 -22.68 2.67
CA PRO A 40 -9.07 -21.41 2.95
C PRO A 40 -7.95 -20.58 3.55
N PHE A 41 -7.72 -19.37 3.04
CA PHE A 41 -7.04 -18.39 3.84
C PHE A 41 -7.83 -18.41 5.14
N VAL A 42 -7.32 -19.12 6.15
CA VAL A 42 -7.96 -19.26 7.44
C VAL A 42 -7.90 -17.83 7.92
N ARG A 43 -9.01 -17.13 7.70
CA ARG A 43 -9.41 -16.05 8.57
C ARG A 43 -9.54 -16.75 9.93
N ASP A 44 -8.41 -16.95 10.62
CA ASP A 44 -8.36 -16.45 11.99
C ASP A 44 -9.00 -15.08 11.84
N ASP A 45 -10.15 -14.85 12.44
CA ASP A 45 -10.87 -13.62 12.22
C ASP A 45 -10.32 -12.62 13.24
N PRO A 46 -9.17 -11.93 13.01
CA PRO A 46 -8.73 -10.89 13.91
C PRO A 46 -9.80 -9.80 13.95
N LEU A 47 -10.64 -9.67 12.92
CA LEU A 47 -11.77 -8.76 12.94
C LEU A 47 -12.82 -9.21 13.96
N ALA A 48 -13.02 -10.50 14.23
CA ALA A 48 -13.89 -10.94 15.33
C ALA A 48 -13.33 -10.55 16.71
N TYR A 49 -12.01 -10.57 16.89
CA TYR A 49 -11.37 -10.01 18.10
C TYR A 49 -11.56 -8.49 18.17
N TYR A 50 -11.34 -7.78 17.06
CA TYR A 50 -11.55 -6.34 16.98
C TYR A 50 -13.03 -5.94 17.16
N ASP A 51 -13.99 -6.72 16.66
CA ASP A 51 -15.43 -6.44 16.73
C ASP A 51 -15.98 -6.67 18.15
N ARG A 52 -15.47 -7.69 18.85
CA ARG A 52 -15.76 -7.89 20.28
C ARG A 52 -15.19 -6.77 21.16
N LYS A 53 -14.02 -6.22 20.80
CA LYS A 53 -13.42 -5.05 21.46
C LYS A 53 -14.13 -3.74 21.07
N ARG A 54 -14.65 -3.65 19.83
CA ARG A 54 -15.42 -2.52 19.28
C ARG A 54 -16.67 -2.28 20.10
N GLN A 55 -17.46 -3.33 20.39
CA GLN A 55 -18.68 -3.23 21.20
C GLN A 55 -18.43 -2.74 22.63
N ARG A 56 -17.26 -3.01 23.21
CA ARG A 56 -16.92 -2.61 24.59
C ARG A 56 -16.51 -1.14 24.74
N THR A 57 -16.12 -0.48 23.65
CA THR A 57 -15.47 0.83 23.70
C THR A 57 -16.33 1.95 23.06
N THR A 58 -17.49 1.63 22.48
CA THR A 58 -18.31 2.49 21.58
C THR A 58 -19.12 3.57 22.28
N LYS A 59 -19.04 3.71 23.60
CA LYS A 59 -20.01 4.57 24.30
C LYS A 59 -19.77 6.08 24.16
N ASN A 60 -18.60 6.59 23.74
CA ASN A 60 -18.36 8.06 23.69
C ASN A 60 -17.03 8.54 23.03
N LYS A 61 -16.64 8.11 21.83
CA LYS A 61 -15.46 8.70 21.15
C LYS A 61 -15.74 9.07 19.69
N LYS A 62 -15.31 10.28 19.30
CA LYS A 62 -15.40 10.87 17.95
C LYS A 62 -14.74 9.96 16.90
N ASP A 63 -15.34 9.85 15.72
CA ASP A 63 -14.74 9.19 14.57
C ASP A 63 -13.51 9.96 14.09
N PHE A 64 -12.37 9.27 13.94
CA PHE A 64 -11.08 9.85 13.60
C PHE A 64 -10.80 9.66 12.10
N THR A 65 -10.37 10.70 11.38
CA THR A 65 -10.05 10.61 9.95
C THR A 65 -8.55 10.64 9.74
N VAL A 66 -8.01 9.58 9.13
CA VAL A 66 -6.58 9.46 8.81
C VAL A 66 -6.39 9.52 7.31
N LEU A 67 -5.43 10.34 6.90
CA LEU A 67 -4.94 10.37 5.53
C LEU A 67 -3.68 9.51 5.40
N VAL A 68 -3.69 8.55 4.48
CA VAL A 68 -2.57 7.68 4.19
C VAL A 68 -2.04 8.00 2.80
N THR A 69 -0.73 8.24 2.69
CA THR A 69 -0.10 8.55 1.39
C THR A 69 0.44 7.28 0.70
N GLY A 70 0.91 7.41 -0.54
CA GLY A 70 1.55 6.29 -1.25
C GLY A 70 0.62 5.12 -1.58
N GLY A 71 -0.62 5.40 -1.99
CA GLY A 71 -1.64 4.41 -2.34
C GLY A 71 -1.19 3.28 -3.27
N LYS A 72 -0.20 3.50 -4.15
CA LYS A 72 0.36 2.46 -5.04
C LYS A 72 1.07 1.33 -4.28
N MET A 73 1.50 1.56 -3.05
CA MET A 73 2.31 0.61 -2.29
C MET A 73 1.46 -0.36 -1.48
N SER A 74 1.86 -1.64 -1.44
CA SER A 74 1.19 -2.68 -0.65
C SER A 74 1.13 -2.34 0.85
N LYS A 75 2.13 -1.62 1.36
CA LYS A 75 2.14 -1.10 2.73
C LYS A 75 0.99 -0.14 3.04
N SER A 76 0.59 0.70 2.07
CA SER A 76 -0.53 1.64 2.24
C SER A 76 -1.85 0.88 2.42
N LEU A 77 -2.09 -0.16 1.60
CA LEU A 77 -3.25 -1.04 1.74
C LEU A 77 -3.27 -1.80 3.07
N ALA A 78 -2.11 -2.27 3.53
CA ALA A 78 -2.01 -2.94 4.83
C ALA A 78 -2.39 -1.99 5.98
N VAL A 79 -1.83 -0.77 5.98
CA VAL A 79 -2.15 0.26 6.98
C VAL A 79 -3.65 0.60 6.95
N ALA A 80 -4.21 0.85 5.76
CA ALA A 80 -5.63 1.13 5.59
C ALA A 80 -6.52 0.03 6.19
N ARG A 81 -6.20 -1.25 5.94
CA ARG A 81 -6.96 -2.39 6.50
C ARG A 81 -6.85 -2.48 8.02
N HIS A 82 -5.67 -2.22 8.59
CA HIS A 82 -5.50 -2.22 10.04
C HIS A 82 -6.27 -1.07 10.70
N LEU A 83 -6.22 0.13 10.12
CA LEU A 83 -7.00 1.28 10.61
C LEU A 83 -8.50 1.01 10.50
N HIS A 84 -8.98 0.52 9.36
CA HIS A 84 -10.38 0.17 9.17
C HIS A 84 -10.85 -0.92 10.15
N ALA A 85 -9.99 -1.92 10.43
CA ALA A 85 -10.29 -2.98 11.40
C ALA A 85 -10.54 -2.45 12.83
N THR A 86 -10.01 -1.27 13.19
CA THR A 86 -10.33 -0.64 14.49
C THR A 86 -11.80 -0.22 14.60
N GLY A 87 -12.50 -0.07 13.48
CA GLY A 87 -13.91 0.29 13.41
C GLY A 87 -14.24 1.71 13.86
N ARG A 88 -13.24 2.58 14.02
CA ARG A 88 -13.34 3.97 14.52
C ARG A 88 -12.51 4.98 13.72
N CYS A 89 -11.85 4.49 12.67
CA CYS A 89 -10.98 5.28 11.83
C CYS A 89 -11.52 5.27 10.41
N ARG A 90 -11.83 6.46 9.89
CA ARG A 90 -12.08 6.68 8.48
C ARG A 90 -10.74 6.84 7.79
N VAL A 91 -10.53 6.15 6.66
CA VAL A 91 -9.26 6.18 5.94
C VAL A 91 -9.46 6.86 4.59
N VAL A 92 -8.75 7.95 4.38
CA VAL A 92 -8.61 8.61 3.09
C VAL A 92 -7.22 8.30 2.56
N VAL A 93 -7.12 7.97 1.28
CA VAL A 93 -5.83 7.65 0.66
C VAL A 93 -5.53 8.65 -0.44
N ILE A 94 -4.26 9.03 -0.56
CA ILE A 94 -3.77 9.85 -1.66
C ILE A 94 -2.63 9.17 -2.41
N GLU A 95 -2.49 9.52 -3.67
CA GLU A 95 -1.37 9.09 -4.53
C GLU A 95 -1.13 10.10 -5.66
N SER A 96 0.00 10.00 -6.32
CA SER A 96 0.33 10.80 -7.51
C SER A 96 -0.56 10.40 -8.71
N THR A 97 -0.91 11.35 -9.56
CA THR A 97 -1.81 11.16 -10.72
C THR A 97 -1.37 10.05 -11.67
N GLU A 98 -0.07 9.78 -11.80
CA GLU A 98 0.45 8.70 -12.64
C GLU A 98 0.02 7.31 -12.15
N TYR A 99 -0.36 7.19 -10.88
CA TYR A 99 -0.83 5.94 -10.27
C TYR A 99 -2.30 6.03 -9.86
N TRP A 100 -3.12 6.68 -10.69
CA TRP A 100 -4.55 6.85 -10.47
C TRP A 100 -5.34 5.55 -10.31
N CYS A 101 -4.83 4.42 -10.83
CA CYS A 101 -5.48 3.11 -10.72
C CYS A 101 -4.59 2.16 -9.92
N CYS A 102 -4.91 1.95 -8.65
CA CYS A 102 -4.21 0.99 -7.80
C CYS A 102 -5.19 0.18 -6.93
N ALA A 103 -4.78 -1.02 -6.53
CA ALA A 103 -5.63 -1.94 -5.77
C ALA A 103 -6.16 -1.34 -4.45
N THR A 104 -5.41 -0.41 -3.86
CA THR A 104 -5.78 0.29 -2.62
C THR A 104 -7.09 1.06 -2.76
N GLN A 105 -7.33 1.70 -3.91
CA GLN A 105 -8.55 2.45 -4.20
C GLN A 105 -9.82 1.59 -4.10
N PHE A 106 -9.75 0.32 -4.49
CA PHE A 106 -10.90 -0.58 -4.51
C PHE A 106 -11.10 -1.34 -3.19
N SER A 107 -10.29 -1.06 -2.17
CA SER A 107 -10.45 -1.74 -0.88
C SER A 107 -11.60 -1.14 -0.08
N LYS A 108 -12.46 -2.00 0.50
CA LYS A 108 -13.48 -1.58 1.47
C LYS A 108 -12.92 -0.81 2.67
N ALA A 109 -11.64 -0.97 2.96
CA ALA A 109 -10.96 -0.25 4.03
C ALA A 109 -10.72 1.24 3.72
N VAL A 110 -10.83 1.65 2.46
CA VAL A 110 -10.57 3.01 1.99
C VAL A 110 -11.90 3.70 1.70
N SER A 111 -12.14 4.83 2.37
CA SER A 111 -13.38 5.60 2.21
C SER A 111 -13.36 6.50 0.97
N LYS A 112 -12.20 7.11 0.69
CA LYS A 112 -11.97 7.97 -0.47
C LYS A 112 -10.53 7.85 -0.93
N PHE A 113 -10.33 7.98 -2.24
CA PHE A 113 -9.03 7.96 -2.89
C PHE A 113 -8.89 9.21 -3.76
N TYR A 114 -7.81 9.96 -3.57
CA TYR A 114 -7.51 11.16 -4.35
C TYR A 114 -6.18 11.03 -5.07
N THR A 115 -6.10 11.67 -6.24
CA THR A 115 -4.85 11.82 -6.97
C THR A 115 -4.36 13.26 -6.92
N LEU A 116 -3.07 13.44 -6.63
CA LEU A 116 -2.41 14.74 -6.56
C LEU A 116 -1.31 14.84 -7.62
N PRO A 117 -0.93 16.07 -8.05
CA PRO A 117 0.27 16.27 -8.86
C PRO A 117 1.50 15.69 -8.18
N ASN A 118 2.46 15.20 -8.96
CA ASN A 118 3.69 14.67 -8.41
C ASN A 118 4.55 15.81 -7.84
N PRO A 119 4.94 15.77 -6.55
CA PRO A 119 5.64 16.87 -5.90
C PRO A 119 7.00 17.18 -6.51
N ARG A 120 7.60 16.26 -7.27
CA ARG A 120 8.87 16.49 -7.97
C ARG A 120 8.74 17.45 -9.15
N PHE A 121 7.56 17.53 -9.75
CA PHE A 121 7.30 18.36 -10.92
C PHE A 121 6.49 19.62 -10.58
N ASP A 122 5.57 19.49 -9.62
CA ASP A 122 4.75 20.60 -9.12
C ASP A 122 4.53 20.48 -7.62
N GLU A 123 5.53 20.93 -6.85
CA GLU A 123 5.47 20.95 -5.40
C GLU A 123 4.33 21.83 -4.88
N SER A 124 4.14 23.01 -5.49
CA SER A 124 3.14 23.98 -5.07
C SER A 124 1.71 23.45 -5.24
N GLY A 125 1.42 22.82 -6.39
CA GLY A 125 0.14 22.18 -6.66
C GLY A 125 -0.07 20.95 -5.79
N PHE A 126 0.98 20.17 -5.50
CA PHE A 126 0.89 19.08 -4.53
C PHE A 126 0.47 19.59 -3.14
N LYS A 127 1.19 20.58 -2.59
CA LYS A 127 0.89 21.16 -1.26
C LYS A 127 -0.51 21.74 -1.18
N ASN A 128 -0.91 22.54 -2.17
CA ASN A 128 -2.22 23.17 -2.21
C ASN A 128 -3.36 22.13 -2.28
N ASN A 129 -3.22 21.11 -3.13
CA ASN A 129 -4.24 20.07 -3.25
C ASN A 129 -4.26 19.14 -2.03
N LEU A 130 -3.11 18.84 -1.43
CA LEU A 130 -3.04 18.11 -0.16
C LEU A 130 -3.77 18.88 0.94
N ALA A 131 -3.54 20.18 1.06
CA ALA A 131 -4.24 21.03 2.03
C ALA A 131 -5.75 21.09 1.80
N LYS A 132 -6.16 21.15 0.54
CA LYS A 132 -7.58 21.07 0.17
C LYS A 132 -8.19 19.74 0.61
N VAL A 133 -7.56 18.61 0.27
CA VAL A 133 -8.06 17.28 0.68
C VAL A 133 -8.12 17.17 2.21
N CYS A 134 -7.07 17.58 2.91
CA CYS A 134 -7.05 17.54 4.38
C CYS A 134 -8.18 18.36 5.00
N LYS A 135 -8.47 19.55 4.46
CA LYS A 135 -9.55 20.42 4.91
C LYS A 135 -10.93 19.84 4.58
N ASP A 136 -11.16 19.45 3.33
CA ASP A 136 -12.45 18.95 2.85
C ASP A 136 -12.84 17.65 3.57
N GLU A 137 -11.85 16.79 3.85
CA GLU A 137 -12.06 15.52 4.54
C GLU A 137 -11.96 15.57 6.06
N LYS A 138 -11.61 16.75 6.61
CA LYS A 138 -11.39 16.96 8.06
C LYS A 138 -10.39 15.96 8.64
N VAL A 139 -9.23 15.84 7.99
CA VAL A 139 -8.16 14.93 8.37
C VAL A 139 -7.60 15.32 9.73
N ASP A 140 -7.59 14.37 10.67
CA ASP A 140 -7.07 14.56 12.02
C ASP A 140 -5.58 14.16 12.11
N ALA A 141 -5.09 13.26 11.24
CA ALA A 141 -3.67 12.88 11.17
C ALA A 141 -3.25 12.34 9.79
N ILE A 142 -1.97 12.47 9.48
CA ILE A 142 -1.36 11.95 8.25
C ILE A 142 -0.42 10.79 8.59
N ILE A 143 -0.48 9.70 7.84
CA ILE A 143 0.52 8.61 7.88
C ILE A 143 1.26 8.61 6.54
N PRO A 144 2.53 9.04 6.51
CA PRO A 144 3.34 9.02 5.30
C PRO A 144 3.74 7.58 5.01
N VAL A 145 3.13 7.01 3.98
CA VAL A 145 3.42 5.65 3.50
C VAL A 145 4.00 5.69 2.08
N SER A 146 4.31 6.87 1.55
CA SER A 146 5.03 7.03 0.29
C SER A 146 6.53 6.66 0.40
N ALA A 147 7.31 6.93 -0.64
CA ALA A 147 8.76 6.75 -0.61
C ALA A 147 9.42 7.86 0.22
N ALA A 148 10.60 7.60 0.81
CA ALA A 148 11.30 8.58 1.66
C ALA A 148 11.49 9.96 1.01
N ALA A 149 11.75 10.00 -0.29
CA ALA A 149 11.88 11.26 -1.03
C ALA A 149 10.54 12.02 -1.17
N ALA A 150 9.40 11.32 -1.24
CA ALA A 150 8.09 11.93 -1.35
C ALA A 150 7.54 12.37 0.02
N SER A 151 7.88 11.63 1.09
CA SER A 151 7.43 11.94 2.45
C SER A 151 7.97 13.27 2.97
N VAL A 152 9.12 13.76 2.48
CA VAL A 152 9.64 15.09 2.83
C VAL A 152 8.64 16.20 2.49
N PHE A 153 8.07 16.16 1.29
CA PHE A 153 7.08 17.15 0.84
C PHE A 153 5.76 17.03 1.61
N GLU A 154 5.35 15.80 1.94
CA GLU A 154 4.17 15.53 2.76
C GLU A 154 4.32 16.12 4.16
N CYS A 155 5.49 15.98 4.78
CA CYS A 155 5.74 16.49 6.13
C CYS A 155 5.85 18.01 6.15
N SER A 156 6.55 18.60 5.18
CA SER A 156 6.57 20.06 5.03
C SER A 156 5.15 20.64 4.89
N ALA A 157 4.29 20.02 4.07
CA ALA A 157 2.91 20.46 3.95
C ALA A 157 2.11 20.26 5.25
N ALA A 158 2.32 19.15 5.94
CA ALA A 158 1.65 18.85 7.21
C ALA A 158 2.02 19.84 8.32
N ASP A 159 3.28 20.25 8.40
CA ASP A 159 3.77 21.26 9.32
C ASP A 159 3.12 22.62 9.07
N GLU A 160 3.00 23.03 7.81
CA GLU A 160 2.29 24.26 7.40
C GLU A 160 0.80 24.21 7.82
N MET A 161 0.16 23.04 7.69
CA MET A 161 -1.24 22.83 8.07
C MET A 161 -1.47 22.59 9.57
N LYS A 162 -0.40 22.37 10.35
CA LYS A 162 -0.44 21.94 11.76
C LYS A 162 -1.22 20.64 11.97
N ILE A 163 -1.14 19.72 11.02
CA ILE A 163 -1.75 18.38 11.12
C ILE A 163 -0.67 17.40 11.60
N PRO A 164 -0.93 16.59 12.64
CA PRO A 164 0.08 15.66 13.14
C PRO A 164 0.40 14.60 12.09
N VAL A 165 1.70 14.42 11.86
CA VAL A 165 2.25 13.32 11.05
C VAL A 165 2.65 12.19 11.98
N LEU A 166 2.06 11.02 11.79
CA LEU A 166 2.36 9.83 12.58
C LEU A 166 3.58 9.11 11.98
N ASN A 167 4.54 8.75 12.83
CA ASN A 167 5.80 8.05 12.49
C ASN A 167 6.85 8.83 11.69
N TYR A 168 6.71 10.14 11.48
CA TYR A 168 7.76 10.95 10.84
C TYR A 168 7.79 12.34 11.45
N THR A 169 8.97 12.77 11.90
CA THR A 169 9.27 14.16 12.30
C THR A 169 10.33 14.70 11.34
N ALA A 170 10.19 15.97 10.93
CA ALA A 170 11.09 16.62 9.97
C ALA A 170 12.58 16.56 10.39
N ASP A 171 12.84 16.40 11.70
CA ASP A 171 14.17 16.32 12.31
C ASP A 171 15.00 15.08 11.89
N ILE A 172 14.40 14.06 11.27
CA ILE A 172 15.09 12.78 10.97
C ILE A 172 15.95 12.85 9.69
N VAL A 173 15.82 13.91 8.88
CA VAL A 173 16.51 14.03 7.57
C VAL A 173 17.45 15.24 7.48
N ALA A 174 17.54 16.07 8.53
CA ALA A 174 18.57 17.10 8.68
C ALA A 174 19.89 16.49 9.17
#